data_AF-A0A716R8Q0-F1
#
_entry.id   AF-A0A716R8Q0-F1
#
_cell.length_a   1.000
_cell.length_b   1.000
_cell.length_c   1.000
_cell.angle_alpha   90.00
_cell.angle_beta   90.00
_cell.angle_gamma   90.00
#
_symmetry.space_group_name_H-M   'P 1'
#
loop_
_entity.id
_entity.type
_entity.pdbx_description
1 polymer ?
#
loop_
_entity_poly.entity_id
_entity_poly.type
_entity_poly.pdbx_seq_one_letter_code
_entity_poly.pdbx_strand_id
1 'polypeptide(L)'
;MIDITLPLTDIHRHLDGNIRAQTILDLGRQFNIALPAQTLETLIPHVQVTSTEPDLVSFLTKLDWGVKVLASLDACRHVAFENIEDAARNGLHYVELRFSPGYMAMAHQLPIAGVVEAVIDGVRDGCNTFGVEARLIGIMSRTFGEAACLQELDALLAHREKITALDLAGDELGFPGSLFLSHFNRARDAGWHITVHAGEAAGPESIWQAIRELGAERIGHGVKAVEDRALMDFLAQQRIGIESCLTSNIQTSTVASLADHPLKTFLEHGVLASLNTDDPAVQGVDIIHEYHVAAPAAGLSREQIRQAQINGLEIAFLSDSEKRALREKVAAA
;
A
#
# COMPACT_ATOMS: atom_id res chain seq x y z
N MET A 1 10.51 -12.61 13.68
CA MET A 1 10.62 -11.69 14.83
C MET A 1 11.20 -10.40 14.32
N ILE A 2 10.61 -9.27 14.70
CA ILE A 2 11.11 -7.93 14.36
C ILE A 2 12.44 -7.69 15.09
N ASP A 3 13.47 -7.25 14.37
CA ASP A 3 14.73 -6.81 14.96
C ASP A 3 14.61 -5.34 15.35
N ILE A 4 14.61 -5.06 16.65
CA ILE A 4 14.44 -3.71 17.19
C ILE A 4 15.67 -2.80 16.98
N THR A 5 16.80 -3.36 16.53
CA THR A 5 18.01 -2.58 16.19
C THR A 5 18.02 -2.15 14.72
N LEU A 6 17.01 -2.55 13.95
CA LEU A 6 16.81 -2.16 12.56
C LEU A 6 15.52 -1.35 12.44
N PRO A 7 15.47 -0.34 11.56
CA PRO A 7 14.22 0.33 11.25
C PRO A 7 13.15 -0.66 10.78
N LEU A 8 11.94 -0.49 11.31
CA LEU A 8 10.75 -1.20 10.86
C LEU A 8 9.99 -0.29 9.90
N THR A 9 9.73 -0.80 8.70
CA THR A 9 9.09 -0.06 7.61
C THR A 9 7.84 -0.76 7.13
N ASP A 10 6.88 0.00 6.60
CA ASP A 10 5.74 -0.52 5.84
C ASP A 10 5.55 0.38 4.61
N ILE A 11 5.98 -0.11 3.45
CA ILE A 11 6.08 0.69 2.21
C ILE A 11 4.98 0.37 1.20
N HIS A 12 4.09 -0.55 1.56
CA HIS A 12 2.88 -0.89 0.82
C HIS A 12 1.71 -0.93 1.78
N ARG A 13 1.18 0.27 2.06
CA ARG A 13 0.13 0.50 3.05
C ARG A 13 -0.89 1.50 2.55
N HIS A 14 -2.08 1.02 2.25
CA HIS A 14 -3.20 1.83 1.79
C HIS A 14 -3.83 2.60 2.95
N LEU A 15 -3.78 3.92 2.88
CA LEU A 15 -4.43 4.81 3.85
C LEU A 15 -5.95 4.69 3.79
N ASP A 16 -6.49 4.63 2.58
CA ASP A 16 -7.92 4.56 2.27
C ASP A 16 -8.52 3.15 2.46
N GLY A 17 -7.68 2.11 2.53
CA GLY A 17 -8.04 0.78 3.02
C GLY A 17 -7.77 0.54 4.51
N ASN A 18 -7.24 1.54 5.22
CA ASN A 18 -6.99 1.48 6.66
C ASN A 18 -7.83 2.50 7.45
N ILE A 19 -9.10 2.65 7.10
CA ILE A 19 -10.04 3.48 7.86
C ILE A 19 -10.63 2.66 9.01
N ARG A 20 -10.36 3.07 10.26
CA ARG A 20 -10.82 2.37 11.47
C ARG A 20 -12.34 2.20 11.46
N ALA A 21 -12.82 1.01 11.82
CA ALA A 21 -14.27 0.73 11.89
C ALA A 21 -15.03 1.70 12.82
N GLN A 22 -14.39 2.14 13.91
CA GLN A 22 -14.96 3.16 14.80
C GLN A 22 -15.12 4.51 14.09
N THR A 23 -14.11 4.94 13.35
CA THR A 23 -14.16 6.17 12.54
C THR A 23 -15.24 6.09 11.46
N ILE A 24 -15.47 4.91 10.86
CA ILE A 24 -16.59 4.69 9.93
C ILE A 24 -17.94 4.97 10.62
N LEU A 25 -18.15 4.42 11.82
CA LEU A 25 -19.38 4.67 12.60
C LEU A 25 -19.54 6.15 12.95
N ASP A 26 -18.47 6.81 13.37
CA ASP A 26 -18.53 8.18 13.86
C ASP A 26 -18.75 9.18 12.71
N LEU A 27 -18.06 9.04 11.58
CA LEU A 27 -18.31 9.84 10.38
C LEU A 27 -19.68 9.55 9.78
N GLY A 28 -20.12 8.28 9.77
CA GLY A 28 -21.46 7.90 9.35
C GLY A 28 -22.56 8.61 10.15
N ARG A 29 -22.40 8.68 11.48
CA ARG A 29 -23.31 9.43 12.37
C ARG A 29 -23.21 10.94 12.14
N GLN A 30 -22.00 11.47 12.05
CA GLN A 30 -21.75 12.91 11.87
C GLN A 30 -22.40 13.44 10.59
N PHE A 31 -22.28 12.71 9.48
CA PHE A 31 -22.83 13.12 8.18
C PHE A 31 -24.21 12.53 7.89
N ASN A 32 -24.82 11.83 8.86
CA ASN A 32 -26.12 11.17 8.72
C ASN A 32 -26.18 10.23 7.49
N ILE A 33 -25.12 9.46 7.27
CA ILE A 33 -24.98 8.45 6.22
C ILE A 33 -25.47 7.10 6.77
N ALA A 34 -26.41 6.47 6.07
CA ALA A 34 -26.91 5.15 6.45
C ALA A 34 -25.81 4.08 6.27
N LEU A 35 -25.40 3.47 7.39
CA LEU A 35 -24.47 2.35 7.44
C LEU A 35 -25.20 1.01 7.49
N PRO A 36 -24.56 -0.10 7.08
CA PRO A 36 -25.17 -1.43 7.09
C PRO A 36 -25.32 -1.99 8.52
N ALA A 37 -24.71 -1.34 9.50
CA ALA A 37 -24.69 -1.71 10.91
C ALA A 37 -24.48 -0.46 11.79
N GLN A 38 -24.75 -0.58 13.09
CA GLN A 38 -24.77 0.56 14.03
C GLN A 38 -23.82 0.38 15.23
N THR A 39 -23.21 -0.79 15.38
CA THR A 39 -22.19 -1.10 16.39
C THR A 39 -20.94 -1.67 15.71
N LEU A 40 -19.81 -1.68 16.41
CA LEU A 40 -18.55 -2.21 15.87
C LEU A 40 -18.69 -3.68 15.48
N GLU A 41 -19.25 -4.50 16.37
CA GLU A 41 -19.38 -5.95 16.19
C GLU A 41 -20.22 -6.29 14.97
N THR A 42 -21.27 -5.51 14.73
CA THR A 42 -22.16 -5.71 13.58
C THR A 42 -21.62 -5.07 12.30
N LEU A 43 -20.72 -4.09 12.39
CA LEU A 43 -20.10 -3.44 11.23
C LEU A 43 -18.91 -4.22 10.68
N ILE A 44 -18.10 -4.86 11.53
CA ILE A 44 -16.87 -5.57 11.15
C ILE A 44 -17.06 -6.47 9.90
N PRO A 45 -18.09 -7.34 9.80
CA PRO A 45 -18.25 -8.20 8.62
C PRO A 45 -18.46 -7.46 7.28
N HIS A 46 -18.86 -6.19 7.33
CA HIS A 46 -19.09 -5.35 6.15
C HIS A 46 -17.85 -4.57 5.70
N VAL A 47 -16.91 -4.31 6.62
CA VAL A 47 -15.73 -3.46 6.38
C VAL A 47 -14.41 -4.22 6.50
N GLN A 48 -14.47 -5.48 6.97
CA GLN A 48 -13.33 -6.35 7.17
C GLN A 48 -13.58 -7.71 6.52
N VAL A 49 -12.52 -8.32 5.98
CA VAL A 49 -12.50 -9.72 5.57
C VAL A 49 -12.52 -10.61 6.80
N THR A 50 -13.47 -11.54 6.85
CA THR A 50 -13.64 -12.47 7.98
C THR A 50 -13.04 -13.84 7.71
N SER A 51 -12.66 -14.13 6.46
CA SER A 51 -11.96 -15.35 6.04
C SER A 51 -11.11 -15.06 4.80
N THR A 52 -11.59 -15.41 3.61
CA THR A 52 -10.96 -15.13 2.32
C THR A 52 -12.04 -14.74 1.31
N GLU A 53 -11.72 -13.86 0.39
CA GLU A 53 -12.58 -13.50 -0.74
C GLU A 53 -12.18 -14.32 -1.98
N PRO A 54 -13.11 -14.62 -2.91
CA PRO A 54 -12.83 -15.52 -4.03
C PRO A 54 -11.87 -14.94 -5.08
N ASP A 55 -11.71 -13.62 -5.12
CA ASP A 55 -10.85 -12.89 -6.04
C ASP A 55 -10.54 -11.47 -5.52
N LEU A 56 -9.58 -10.81 -6.17
CA LEU A 56 -9.17 -9.43 -5.89
C LEU A 56 -10.36 -8.45 -5.95
N VAL A 57 -11.23 -8.56 -6.94
CA VAL A 57 -12.34 -7.61 -7.14
C VAL A 57 -13.35 -7.71 -5.98
N SER A 58 -13.62 -8.92 -5.48
CA SER A 58 -14.46 -9.14 -4.30
C SER A 58 -13.84 -8.54 -3.04
N PHE A 59 -12.53 -8.69 -2.86
CA PHE A 59 -11.78 -8.05 -1.77
C PHE A 59 -11.89 -6.53 -1.81
N LEU A 60 -11.71 -5.91 -2.98
CA LEU A 60 -11.74 -4.45 -3.14
C LEU A 60 -13.07 -3.82 -2.65
N THR A 61 -14.19 -4.55 -2.73
CA THR A 61 -15.50 -4.05 -2.25
C THR A 61 -15.55 -3.80 -0.74
N LYS A 62 -14.63 -4.38 0.05
CA LYS A 62 -14.58 -4.17 1.51
C LYS A 62 -14.13 -2.76 1.88
N LEU A 63 -13.37 -2.09 1.01
CA LEU A 63 -12.90 -0.73 1.22
C LEU A 63 -14.03 0.30 1.05
N ASP A 64 -15.09 -0.04 0.30
CA ASP A 64 -16.15 0.89 -0.12
C ASP A 64 -16.76 1.65 1.05
N TRP A 65 -17.06 0.98 2.15
CA TRP A 65 -17.72 1.61 3.30
C TRP A 65 -16.82 2.61 4.02
N GLY A 66 -15.50 2.39 4.00
CA GLY A 66 -14.52 3.33 4.54
C GLY A 66 -14.57 4.65 3.79
N VAL A 67 -14.42 4.62 2.46
CA VAL A 67 -14.41 5.84 1.65
C VAL A 67 -15.79 6.49 1.51
N LYS A 68 -16.87 5.70 1.59
CA LYS A 68 -18.25 6.20 1.46
C LYS A 68 -18.68 7.11 2.61
N VAL A 69 -17.96 7.14 3.72
CA VAL A 69 -18.21 8.10 4.82
C VAL A 69 -17.37 9.38 4.73
N LEU A 70 -16.49 9.51 3.74
CA LEU A 70 -15.64 10.69 3.55
C LEU A 70 -16.43 11.83 2.88
N ALA A 71 -17.32 12.47 3.64
CA ALA A 71 -18.22 13.51 3.13
C ALA A 71 -17.65 14.94 3.22
N SER A 72 -16.38 15.10 3.60
CA SER A 72 -15.70 16.41 3.66
C SER A 72 -14.18 16.24 3.60
N LEU A 73 -13.47 17.31 3.26
CA LEU A 73 -12.01 17.32 3.28
C LEU A 73 -11.45 17.14 4.71
N ASP A 74 -12.15 17.64 5.73
CA ASP A 74 -11.77 17.41 7.14
C ASP A 74 -11.84 15.93 7.53
N ALA A 75 -12.80 15.18 6.97
CA ALA A 75 -12.86 13.73 7.16
C ALA A 75 -11.65 13.03 6.52
N CYS A 76 -11.23 13.46 5.32
CA CYS A 76 -10.01 12.97 4.66
C CYS A 76 -8.75 13.28 5.50
N ARG A 77 -8.65 14.50 6.04
CA ARG A 77 -7.56 14.90 6.95
C ARG A 77 -7.54 14.03 8.21
N HIS A 78 -8.73 13.78 8.78
CA HIS A 78 -8.87 12.99 10.00
C HIS A 78 -8.35 11.56 9.80
N VAL A 79 -8.80 10.85 8.76
CA VAL A 79 -8.33 9.48 8.49
C VAL A 79 -6.84 9.43 8.14
N ALA A 80 -6.29 10.48 7.50
CA ALA A 80 -4.86 10.58 7.23
C ALA A 80 -4.03 10.77 8.51
N PHE A 81 -4.52 11.57 9.46
CA PHE A 81 -3.90 11.72 10.78
C PHE A 81 -3.93 10.41 11.57
N GLU A 82 -5.09 9.74 11.60
CA GLU A 82 -5.25 8.45 12.28
C GLU A 82 -4.35 7.35 11.72
N ASN A 83 -4.10 7.35 10.41
CA ASN A 83 -3.20 6.39 9.79
C ASN A 83 -1.76 6.49 10.30
N ILE A 84 -1.27 7.71 10.57
CA ILE A 84 0.06 7.88 11.20
C ILE A 84 0.04 7.44 12.66
N GLU A 85 -1.06 7.69 13.38
CA GLU A 85 -1.23 7.15 14.74
C GLU A 85 -1.19 5.62 14.75
N ASP A 86 -1.87 4.97 13.80
CA ASP A 86 -1.87 3.51 13.67
C ASP A 86 -0.49 2.96 13.32
N ALA A 87 0.24 3.63 12.43
CA ALA A 87 1.63 3.29 12.15
C ALA A 87 2.50 3.37 13.43
N ALA A 88 2.35 4.45 14.20
CA ALA A 88 3.10 4.64 15.45
C ALA A 88 2.78 3.56 16.49
N ARG A 89 1.49 3.21 16.65
CA ARG A 89 1.03 2.14 17.56
C ARG A 89 1.61 0.77 17.21
N ASN A 90 1.96 0.55 15.94
CA ASN A 90 2.58 -0.68 15.46
C ASN A 90 4.12 -0.65 15.46
N GLY A 91 4.73 0.41 16.01
CA GLY A 91 6.19 0.53 16.12
C GLY A 91 6.90 0.80 14.79
N LEU A 92 6.16 1.29 13.78
CA LEU A 92 6.74 1.67 12.49
C LEU A 92 7.57 2.94 12.65
N HIS A 93 8.81 2.87 12.15
CA HIS A 93 9.72 4.02 12.16
C HIS A 93 9.55 4.86 10.90
N TYR A 94 9.18 4.20 9.80
CA TYR A 94 8.95 4.81 8.50
C TYR A 94 7.79 4.13 7.77
N VAL A 95 6.92 4.93 7.15
CA VAL A 95 5.83 4.42 6.31
C VAL A 95 5.73 5.16 4.98
N GLU A 96 5.31 4.45 3.94
CA GLU A 96 4.84 5.05 2.69
C GLU A 96 3.34 4.82 2.58
N LEU A 97 2.58 5.86 2.88
CA LEU A 97 1.13 5.81 2.81
C LEU A 97 0.70 6.09 1.37
N ARG A 98 0.07 5.09 0.76
CA ARG A 98 -0.51 5.20 -0.57
C ARG A 98 -2.01 5.47 -0.47
N PHE A 99 -2.53 6.31 -1.35
CA PHE A 99 -3.95 6.69 -1.34
C PHE A 99 -4.44 7.08 -2.73
N SER A 100 -5.69 6.75 -3.04
CA SER A 100 -6.38 7.08 -4.28
C SER A 100 -7.32 8.27 -4.05
N PRO A 101 -6.92 9.51 -4.41
CA PRO A 101 -7.73 10.69 -4.11
C PRO A 101 -9.05 10.71 -4.87
N GLY A 102 -9.11 10.12 -6.07
CA GLY A 102 -10.35 10.00 -6.83
C GLY A 102 -11.30 9.00 -6.18
N TYR A 103 -10.80 7.86 -5.71
CA TYR A 103 -11.61 6.87 -4.98
C TYR A 103 -12.18 7.44 -3.68
N MET A 104 -11.33 8.09 -2.87
CA MET A 104 -11.74 8.78 -1.64
C MET A 104 -12.79 9.88 -1.90
N ALA A 105 -12.66 10.62 -3.01
CA ALA A 105 -13.57 11.71 -3.35
C ALA A 105 -14.91 11.23 -3.93
N MET A 106 -14.96 10.03 -4.53
CA MET A 106 -16.01 9.59 -5.45
C MET A 106 -17.42 9.63 -4.83
N ALA A 107 -17.57 9.15 -3.59
CA ALA A 107 -18.88 8.98 -2.96
C ALA A 107 -19.62 10.31 -2.72
N HIS A 108 -18.87 11.40 -2.48
CA HIS A 108 -19.41 12.72 -2.13
C HIS A 108 -18.97 13.82 -3.10
N GLN A 109 -18.36 13.44 -4.23
CA GLN A 109 -17.87 14.36 -5.27
C GLN A 109 -16.96 15.46 -4.72
N LEU A 110 -16.07 15.09 -3.81
CA LEU A 110 -15.11 16.03 -3.24
C LEU A 110 -14.15 16.55 -4.33
N PRO A 111 -13.62 17.77 -4.21
CA PRO A 111 -12.55 18.23 -5.09
C PRO A 111 -11.33 17.32 -4.94
N ILE A 112 -10.94 16.58 -5.98
CA ILE A 112 -9.87 15.57 -5.91
C ILE A 112 -8.55 16.18 -5.43
N ALA A 113 -8.15 17.34 -5.94
CA ALA A 113 -6.96 18.06 -5.45
C ALA A 113 -7.09 18.51 -3.99
N GLY A 114 -8.30 18.85 -3.54
CA GLY A 114 -8.57 19.15 -2.13
C GLY A 114 -8.42 17.93 -1.22
N VAL A 115 -8.74 16.73 -1.71
CA VAL A 115 -8.47 15.48 -0.99
C VAL A 115 -6.97 15.24 -0.85
N VAL A 116 -6.19 15.46 -1.93
CA VAL A 116 -4.72 15.39 -1.89
C VAL A 116 -4.16 16.36 -0.84
N GLU A 117 -4.60 17.61 -0.84
CA GLU A 117 -4.19 18.61 0.15
C GLU A 117 -4.55 18.19 1.58
N ALA A 118 -5.76 17.68 1.81
CA ALA A 118 -6.22 17.22 3.12
C ALA A 118 -5.40 16.03 3.66
N VAL A 119 -5.02 15.08 2.78
CA VAL A 119 -4.18 13.94 3.16
C VAL A 119 -2.77 14.40 3.52
N ILE A 120 -2.16 15.28 2.70
CA ILE A 120 -0.84 15.89 3.01
C ILE A 120 -0.86 16.54 4.39
N ASP A 121 -1.92 17.29 4.66
CA ASP A 121 -2.11 18.00 5.90
C ASP A 121 -2.29 17.08 7.11
N GLY A 122 -3.13 16.06 6.99
CA GLY A 122 -3.36 15.08 8.06
C GLY A 122 -2.12 14.26 8.37
N VAL A 123 -1.40 13.80 7.34
CA VAL A 123 -0.13 13.08 7.52
C VAL A 123 0.92 13.97 8.17
N ARG A 124 1.07 15.22 7.74
CA ARG A 124 2.02 16.17 8.36
C ARG A 124 1.73 16.35 9.85
N ASP A 125 0.47 16.57 10.21
CA ASP A 125 0.08 16.74 11.62
C ASP A 125 0.30 15.45 12.42
N GLY A 126 0.03 14.29 11.83
CA GLY A 126 0.30 12.99 12.42
C GLY A 126 1.79 12.79 12.70
N CYS A 127 2.64 13.02 11.70
CA CYS A 127 4.10 12.90 11.84
C CYS A 127 4.63 13.82 12.95
N ASN A 128 4.18 15.07 12.99
CA ASN A 128 4.55 16.03 14.05
C ASN A 128 4.12 15.56 15.44
N THR A 129 3.01 14.82 15.55
CA THR A 129 2.45 14.36 16.82
C THR A 129 3.09 13.07 17.31
N PHE A 130 3.30 12.11 16.41
CA PHE A 130 3.69 10.74 16.77
C PHE A 130 5.15 10.40 16.44
N GLY A 131 5.87 11.26 15.70
CA GLY A 131 7.29 11.10 15.41
C GLY A 131 7.64 9.98 14.41
N VAL A 132 6.65 9.48 13.67
CA VAL A 132 6.82 8.54 12.55
C VAL A 132 7.26 9.32 11.31
N GLU A 133 8.30 8.84 10.63
CA GLU A 133 8.68 9.40 9.32
C GLU A 133 7.72 8.86 8.26
N ALA A 134 7.19 9.72 7.38
CA ALA A 134 6.28 9.27 6.34
C ALA A 134 6.54 9.94 4.98
N ARG A 135 6.27 9.21 3.91
CA ARG A 135 6.15 9.73 2.54
C ARG A 135 4.79 9.33 1.95
N LEU A 136 4.34 10.09 0.96
CA LEU A 136 3.06 9.87 0.30
C LEU A 136 3.26 9.33 -1.10
N ILE A 137 2.46 8.32 -1.44
CA ILE A 137 2.37 7.75 -2.79
C ILE A 137 0.96 8.02 -3.31
N GLY A 138 0.86 8.70 -4.45
CA GLY A 138 -0.41 8.89 -5.13
C GLY A 138 -0.80 7.63 -5.90
N ILE A 139 -2.03 7.15 -5.74
CA ILE A 139 -2.57 6.05 -6.54
C ILE A 139 -3.42 6.61 -7.68
N MET A 140 -3.29 5.99 -8.84
CA MET A 140 -4.34 5.97 -9.86
C MET A 140 -5.14 4.66 -9.73
N SER A 141 -6.45 4.76 -9.50
CA SER A 141 -7.32 3.59 -9.36
C SER A 141 -7.78 3.09 -10.72
N ARG A 142 -7.04 2.12 -11.28
CA ARG A 142 -7.24 1.59 -12.65
C ARG A 142 -8.66 1.11 -12.92
N THR A 143 -9.36 0.64 -11.89
CA THR A 143 -10.75 0.19 -11.91
C THR A 143 -11.72 1.21 -12.53
N PHE A 144 -11.40 2.50 -12.45
CA PHE A 144 -12.27 3.58 -12.95
C PHE A 144 -11.89 4.09 -14.35
N GLY A 145 -10.91 3.43 -15.00
CA GLY A 145 -10.49 3.70 -16.38
C GLY A 145 -9.53 4.89 -16.53
N GLU A 146 -8.93 5.00 -17.72
CA GLU A 146 -7.82 5.93 -17.99
C GLU A 146 -8.19 7.40 -17.77
N ALA A 147 -9.43 7.78 -18.06
CA ALA A 147 -9.90 9.16 -17.93
C ALA A 147 -10.02 9.59 -16.45
N ALA A 148 -10.55 8.72 -15.59
CA ALA A 148 -10.60 8.98 -14.15
C ALA A 148 -9.18 9.05 -13.57
N CYS A 149 -8.31 8.12 -13.95
CA CYS A 149 -6.91 8.13 -13.53
C CYS A 149 -6.14 9.39 -14.00
N LEU A 150 -6.49 9.97 -15.16
CA LEU A 150 -5.93 11.27 -15.57
C LEU A 150 -6.34 12.39 -14.62
N GLN A 151 -7.59 12.39 -14.14
CA GLN A 151 -8.06 13.40 -13.17
C GLN A 151 -7.34 13.24 -11.82
N GLU A 152 -7.11 12.01 -11.38
CA GLU A 152 -6.31 11.72 -10.18
C GLU A 152 -4.87 12.18 -10.34
N LEU A 153 -4.25 11.86 -11.48
CA LEU A 153 -2.89 12.29 -11.81
C LEU A 153 -2.77 13.82 -11.82
N ASP A 154 -3.72 14.53 -12.44
CA ASP A 154 -3.74 15.99 -12.47
C ASP A 154 -3.83 16.59 -11.06
N ALA A 155 -4.67 16.01 -10.19
CA ALA A 155 -4.79 16.43 -8.80
C ALA A 155 -3.51 16.18 -8.00
N LEU A 156 -2.87 15.03 -8.17
CA LEU A 156 -1.60 14.71 -7.52
C LEU A 156 -0.47 15.65 -8.02
N LEU A 157 -0.42 15.93 -9.32
CA LEU A 157 0.59 16.80 -9.92
C LEU A 157 0.48 18.25 -9.43
N ALA A 158 -0.73 18.71 -9.09
CA ALA A 158 -0.94 20.03 -8.48
C ALA A 158 -0.23 20.16 -7.11
N HIS A 159 0.08 19.03 -6.45
CA HIS A 159 0.80 18.96 -5.18
C HIS A 159 2.10 18.16 -5.27
N ARG A 160 2.72 18.10 -6.46
CA ARG A 160 3.82 17.16 -6.75
C ARG A 160 5.00 17.18 -5.80
N GLU A 161 5.33 18.34 -5.23
CA GLU A 161 6.47 18.51 -4.32
C GLU A 161 6.24 17.83 -2.95
N LYS A 162 5.03 17.31 -2.70
CA LYS A 162 4.63 16.60 -1.48
C LYS A 162 4.31 15.12 -1.72
N ILE A 163 4.30 14.69 -2.98
CA ILE A 163 4.11 13.30 -3.38
C ILE A 163 5.47 12.75 -3.80
N THR A 164 5.80 11.56 -3.33
CA THR A 164 7.13 10.95 -3.54
C THR A 164 7.13 9.98 -4.72
N ALA A 165 6.04 9.24 -4.88
CA ALA A 165 5.88 8.26 -5.95
C ALA A 165 4.45 8.23 -6.50
N LEU A 166 4.30 7.62 -7.68
CA LEU A 166 3.01 7.25 -8.25
C LEU A 166 2.86 5.73 -8.27
N ASP A 167 1.64 5.27 -8.00
CA ASP A 167 1.21 3.87 -8.04
C ASP A 167 -0.01 3.69 -8.96
N LEU A 168 -0.23 2.46 -9.42
CA LEU A 168 -1.42 2.01 -10.12
C LEU A 168 -1.97 0.78 -9.39
N ALA A 169 -3.20 0.90 -8.87
CA ALA A 169 -3.84 -0.15 -8.06
C ALA A 169 -5.30 -0.35 -8.50
N GLY A 170 -5.92 -1.44 -8.02
CA GLY A 170 -7.31 -1.82 -8.35
C GLY A 170 -7.38 -3.05 -9.27
N ASP A 171 -8.42 -3.16 -10.08
CA ASP A 171 -8.69 -4.34 -10.93
C ASP A 171 -7.60 -4.56 -11.99
N GLU A 172 -6.65 -5.44 -11.67
CA GLU A 172 -5.49 -5.71 -12.51
C GLU A 172 -5.86 -6.33 -13.86
N LEU A 173 -6.76 -7.31 -13.85
CA LEU A 173 -7.17 -8.05 -15.05
C LEU A 173 -8.04 -7.21 -15.96
N GLY A 174 -8.96 -6.42 -15.38
CA GLY A 174 -9.89 -5.58 -16.13
C GLY A 174 -9.23 -4.42 -16.87
N PHE A 175 -8.15 -3.86 -16.30
CA PHE A 175 -7.51 -2.65 -16.83
C PHE A 175 -6.00 -2.79 -16.94
N PRO A 176 -5.43 -3.56 -17.88
CA PRO A 176 -3.99 -3.81 -17.99
C PRO A 176 -3.10 -2.55 -17.92
N GLY A 177 -1.92 -2.66 -17.34
CA GLY A 177 -1.00 -1.53 -17.13
C GLY A 177 -0.61 -0.78 -18.40
N SER A 178 -0.65 -1.43 -19.57
CA SER A 178 -0.37 -0.84 -20.88
C SER A 178 -1.30 0.32 -21.25
N LEU A 179 -2.50 0.37 -20.68
CA LEU A 179 -3.44 1.49 -20.87
C LEU A 179 -2.93 2.80 -20.25
N PHE A 180 -2.04 2.71 -19.27
CA PHE A 180 -1.62 3.85 -18.43
C PHE A 180 -0.24 4.39 -18.81
N LEU A 181 0.32 3.99 -19.96
CA LEU A 181 1.64 4.43 -20.42
C LEU A 181 1.79 5.96 -20.41
N SER A 182 0.79 6.69 -20.92
CA SER A 182 0.84 8.16 -20.99
C SER A 182 0.85 8.82 -19.61
N HIS A 183 0.19 8.19 -18.63
CA HIS A 183 0.10 8.67 -17.25
C HIS A 183 1.45 8.54 -16.57
N PHE A 184 2.09 7.36 -16.69
CA PHE A 184 3.41 7.11 -16.14
C PHE A 184 4.52 7.88 -16.85
N ASN A 185 4.38 8.19 -18.14
CA ASN A 185 5.29 9.13 -18.81
C ASN A 185 5.30 10.49 -18.10
N ARG A 186 4.10 11.05 -17.81
CA ARG A 186 3.98 12.33 -17.09
C ARG A 186 4.51 12.25 -15.66
N ALA A 187 4.32 11.12 -14.98
CA ALA A 187 4.83 10.88 -13.63
C ALA A 187 6.36 10.93 -13.58
N ARG A 188 7.02 10.22 -14.51
CA ARG A 188 8.49 10.23 -14.63
C ARG A 188 9.02 11.60 -15.08
N ASP A 189 8.33 12.28 -15.99
CA ASP A 189 8.68 13.66 -16.39
C ASP A 189 8.57 14.66 -15.21
N ALA A 190 7.69 14.39 -14.25
CA ALA A 190 7.58 15.16 -13.00
C ALA A 190 8.66 14.80 -11.96
N GLY A 191 9.46 13.77 -12.21
CA GLY A 191 10.55 13.33 -11.33
C GLY A 191 10.09 12.47 -10.15
N TRP A 192 8.87 11.91 -10.19
CA TRP A 192 8.42 10.97 -9.16
C TRP A 192 9.03 9.58 -9.35
N HIS A 193 9.18 8.88 -8.24
CA HIS A 193 9.43 7.44 -8.23
C HIS A 193 8.21 6.65 -8.71
N ILE A 194 8.43 5.42 -9.15
CA ILE A 194 7.35 4.56 -9.67
C ILE A 194 7.27 3.22 -8.92
N THR A 195 6.09 2.92 -8.38
CA THR A 195 5.69 1.55 -8.01
C THR A 195 4.41 1.18 -8.76
N VAL A 196 4.14 -0.12 -8.95
CA VAL A 196 2.96 -0.59 -9.69
C VAL A 196 2.47 -1.90 -9.09
N HIS A 197 1.18 -2.04 -8.82
CA HIS A 197 0.57 -3.35 -8.58
C HIS A 197 0.57 -4.17 -9.86
N ALA A 198 1.35 -5.25 -9.87
CA ALA A 198 1.46 -6.14 -11.01
C ALA A 198 1.82 -7.56 -10.59
N GLY A 199 1.29 -8.55 -11.32
CA GLY A 199 1.57 -9.96 -11.05
C GLY A 199 0.90 -10.47 -9.78
N GLU A 200 -0.22 -9.87 -9.40
CA GLU A 200 -1.06 -10.34 -8.31
C GLU A 200 -2.15 -11.27 -8.86
N ALA A 201 -3.09 -10.68 -9.60
CA ALA A 201 -4.16 -11.38 -10.30
C ALA A 201 -3.79 -11.75 -11.74
N ALA A 202 -2.93 -10.96 -12.40
CA ALA A 202 -2.39 -11.27 -13.72
C ALA A 202 -1.02 -11.98 -13.65
N GLY A 203 -0.52 -12.42 -14.82
CA GLY A 203 0.73 -13.18 -14.94
C GLY A 203 2.02 -12.33 -14.94
N PRO A 204 3.20 -12.97 -15.13
CA PRO A 204 4.49 -12.29 -15.18
C PRO A 204 4.61 -11.24 -16.30
N GLU A 205 3.79 -11.31 -17.34
CA GLU A 205 3.74 -10.31 -18.42
C GLU A 205 3.33 -8.94 -17.90
N SER A 206 2.44 -8.88 -16.90
CA SER A 206 2.05 -7.63 -16.23
C SER A 206 3.24 -6.98 -15.53
N ILE A 207 4.07 -7.79 -14.86
CA ILE A 207 5.28 -7.33 -14.18
C ILE A 207 6.32 -6.82 -15.19
N TRP A 208 6.55 -7.57 -16.27
CA TRP A 208 7.43 -7.12 -17.35
C TRP A 208 6.98 -5.79 -17.95
N GLN A 209 5.68 -5.62 -18.19
CA GLN A 209 5.12 -4.38 -18.72
C GLN A 209 5.31 -3.21 -17.75
N ALA A 210 5.01 -3.40 -16.46
CA ALA A 210 5.22 -2.39 -15.44
C ALA A 210 6.68 -1.91 -15.38
N ILE A 211 7.63 -2.84 -15.42
CA ILE A 211 9.07 -2.53 -15.41
C ILE A 211 9.49 -1.79 -16.69
N ARG A 212 9.11 -2.31 -17.86
CA ARG A 212 9.70 -1.88 -19.15
C ARG A 212 9.04 -0.64 -19.73
N GLU A 213 7.75 -0.45 -19.49
CA GLU A 213 6.97 0.63 -20.10
C GLU A 213 6.58 1.69 -19.07
N LEU A 214 6.13 1.27 -17.88
CA LEU A 214 5.75 2.19 -16.81
C LEU A 214 6.98 2.68 -16.02
N GLY A 215 8.11 1.98 -16.12
CA GLY A 215 9.37 2.35 -15.48
C GLY A 215 9.36 2.08 -13.98
N ALA A 216 8.68 1.03 -13.56
CA ALA A 216 8.56 0.66 -12.14
C ALA A 216 9.92 0.33 -11.51
N GLU A 217 10.21 0.98 -10.38
CA GLU A 217 11.36 0.73 -9.51
C GLU A 217 11.03 -0.32 -8.42
N ARG A 218 9.73 -0.45 -8.12
CA ARG A 218 9.18 -1.48 -7.23
C ARG A 218 7.88 -2.05 -7.81
N ILE A 219 7.56 -3.27 -7.42
CA ILE A 219 6.34 -3.97 -7.83
C ILE A 219 5.54 -4.36 -6.58
N GLY A 220 4.30 -3.88 -6.52
CA GLY A 220 3.30 -4.31 -5.55
C GLY A 220 2.95 -5.78 -5.79
N HIS A 221 3.08 -6.60 -4.73
CA HIS A 221 2.92 -8.06 -4.74
C HIS A 221 3.94 -8.82 -5.59
N GLY A 222 3.84 -8.76 -6.92
CA GLY A 222 4.73 -9.47 -7.85
C GLY A 222 4.73 -10.99 -7.72
N VAL A 223 3.71 -11.59 -7.10
CA VAL A 223 3.64 -13.02 -6.72
C VAL A 223 3.94 -13.93 -7.91
N LYS A 224 3.43 -13.60 -9.10
CA LYS A 224 3.58 -14.42 -10.31
C LYS A 224 4.96 -14.33 -10.97
N ALA A 225 5.89 -13.52 -10.45
CA ALA A 225 7.27 -13.45 -10.97
C ALA A 225 8.01 -14.80 -10.88
N VAL A 226 7.69 -15.65 -9.89
CA VAL A 226 8.31 -16.97 -9.75
C VAL A 226 8.02 -17.94 -10.90
N GLU A 227 7.04 -17.63 -11.75
CA GLU A 227 6.71 -18.42 -12.94
C GLU A 227 7.68 -18.14 -14.10
N ASP A 228 8.48 -17.07 -14.01
CA ASP A 228 9.48 -16.68 -15.01
C ASP A 228 10.86 -16.46 -14.35
N ARG A 229 11.78 -17.42 -14.55
CA ARG A 229 13.14 -17.32 -14.02
C ARG A 229 13.90 -16.11 -14.57
N ALA A 230 13.71 -15.74 -15.83
CA ALA A 230 14.39 -14.58 -16.40
C ALA A 230 13.94 -13.27 -15.73
N LEU A 231 12.67 -13.19 -15.37
CA LEU A 231 12.14 -12.08 -14.58
C LEU A 231 12.75 -12.06 -13.17
N MET A 232 12.80 -13.20 -12.47
CA MET A 232 13.44 -13.31 -11.16
C MET A 232 14.90 -12.84 -11.17
N ASP A 233 15.68 -13.28 -12.18
CA ASP A 233 17.06 -12.84 -12.38
C ASP A 233 17.14 -11.33 -12.61
N PHE A 234 16.24 -10.79 -13.42
CA PHE A 234 16.20 -9.37 -13.73
C PHE A 234 15.87 -8.52 -12.50
N LEU A 235 14.87 -8.92 -11.70
CA LEU A 235 14.49 -8.25 -10.45
C LEU A 235 15.70 -8.16 -9.49
N ALA A 236 16.42 -9.26 -9.28
CA ALA A 236 17.59 -9.28 -8.42
C ALA A 236 18.76 -8.43 -8.97
N GLN A 237 19.07 -8.56 -10.26
CA GLN A 237 20.19 -7.85 -10.88
C GLN A 237 19.98 -6.34 -10.96
N GLN A 238 18.75 -5.91 -11.27
CA GLN A 238 18.38 -4.50 -11.37
C GLN A 238 17.93 -3.91 -10.03
N ARG A 239 17.87 -4.73 -8.96
CA ARG A 239 17.44 -4.32 -7.61
C ARG A 239 16.03 -3.73 -7.59
N ILE A 240 15.13 -4.27 -8.41
CA ILE A 240 13.72 -3.88 -8.40
C ILE A 240 13.08 -4.47 -7.13
N GLY A 241 12.46 -3.61 -6.33
CA GLY A 241 11.86 -4.00 -5.06
C GLY A 241 10.58 -4.82 -5.28
N ILE A 242 10.35 -5.81 -4.41
CA ILE A 242 9.08 -6.55 -4.33
C ILE A 242 8.40 -6.22 -3.01
N GLU A 243 7.19 -5.69 -3.09
CA GLU A 243 6.41 -5.27 -1.93
C GLU A 243 5.44 -6.41 -1.56
N SER A 244 5.88 -7.39 -0.77
CA SER A 244 5.04 -8.55 -0.43
C SER A 244 4.05 -8.25 0.70
N CYS A 245 2.82 -8.73 0.54
CA CYS A 245 1.71 -8.55 1.48
C CYS A 245 1.07 -9.91 1.76
N LEU A 246 1.56 -10.63 2.78
CA LEU A 246 1.30 -12.06 2.93
C LEU A 246 -0.17 -12.35 3.21
N THR A 247 -0.74 -11.67 4.20
CA THR A 247 -2.16 -11.86 4.54
C THR A 247 -3.08 -11.37 3.42
N SER A 248 -2.75 -10.25 2.77
CA SER A 248 -3.46 -9.77 1.57
C SER A 248 -3.58 -10.86 0.52
N ASN A 249 -2.45 -11.46 0.12
CA ASN A 249 -2.45 -12.46 -0.95
C ASN A 249 -3.22 -13.74 -0.60
N ILE A 250 -3.42 -14.05 0.69
CA ILE A 250 -4.35 -15.10 1.13
C ILE A 250 -5.80 -14.63 1.00
N GLN A 251 -6.09 -13.42 1.47
CA GLN A 251 -7.45 -12.87 1.51
C GLN A 251 -7.99 -12.54 0.11
N THR A 252 -7.14 -12.26 -0.87
CA THR A 252 -7.51 -12.08 -2.29
C THR A 252 -7.54 -13.39 -3.08
N SER A 253 -7.27 -14.54 -2.44
CA SER A 253 -7.08 -15.85 -3.09
C SER A 253 -5.98 -15.88 -4.15
N THR A 254 -5.07 -14.90 -4.14
CA THR A 254 -3.89 -14.82 -5.03
C THR A 254 -2.91 -15.95 -4.78
N VAL A 255 -2.75 -16.34 -3.51
CA VAL A 255 -2.13 -17.59 -3.08
C VAL A 255 -3.13 -18.40 -2.26
N ALA A 256 -3.14 -19.72 -2.45
CA ALA A 256 -4.07 -20.60 -1.74
C ALA A 256 -3.63 -20.87 -0.28
N SER A 257 -2.32 -20.81 -0.01
CA SER A 257 -1.76 -21.05 1.31
C SER A 257 -0.47 -20.26 1.50
N LEU A 258 -0.15 -19.89 2.74
CA LEU A 258 1.11 -19.18 3.05
C LEU A 258 2.33 -20.06 2.76
N ALA A 259 2.21 -21.38 2.92
CA ALA A 259 3.30 -22.33 2.65
C ALA A 259 3.75 -22.30 1.18
N ASP A 260 2.86 -21.89 0.27
CA ASP A 260 3.12 -21.77 -1.16
C ASP A 260 3.47 -20.33 -1.58
N HIS A 261 3.62 -19.40 -0.63
CA HIS A 261 3.88 -17.99 -0.92
C HIS A 261 5.33 -17.78 -1.42
N PRO A 262 5.55 -17.00 -2.50
CA PRO A 262 6.87 -16.89 -3.15
C PRO A 262 7.91 -16.04 -2.40
N LEU A 263 7.53 -15.37 -1.32
CA LEU A 263 8.43 -14.50 -0.54
C LEU A 263 9.75 -15.18 -0.16
N LYS A 264 9.69 -16.44 0.29
CA LYS A 264 10.90 -17.21 0.60
C LYS A 264 11.81 -17.36 -0.63
N THR A 265 11.21 -17.74 -1.76
CA THR A 265 11.91 -17.90 -3.04
C THR A 265 12.54 -16.59 -3.51
N PHE A 266 11.84 -15.45 -3.37
CA PHE A 266 12.43 -14.13 -3.69
C PHE A 266 13.69 -13.87 -2.88
N LEU A 267 13.65 -14.07 -1.57
CA LEU A 267 14.79 -13.83 -0.68
C LEU A 267 15.96 -14.77 -0.99
N GLU A 268 15.68 -16.05 -1.27
CA GLU A 268 16.69 -17.05 -1.65
C GLU A 268 17.32 -16.74 -3.02
N HIS A 269 16.59 -16.07 -3.91
CA HIS A 269 17.06 -15.62 -5.22
C HIS A 269 17.76 -14.25 -5.19
N GLY A 270 17.91 -13.64 -4.01
CA GLY A 270 18.53 -12.33 -3.83
C GLY A 270 17.68 -11.15 -4.30
N VAL A 271 16.37 -11.34 -4.51
CA VAL A 271 15.43 -10.26 -4.81
C VAL A 271 15.18 -9.44 -3.54
N LEU A 272 15.08 -8.12 -3.68
CA LEU A 272 14.81 -7.18 -2.59
C LEU A 272 13.32 -7.18 -2.22
N ALA A 273 12.84 -8.29 -1.67
CA ALA A 273 11.47 -8.42 -1.18
C ALA A 273 11.34 -7.93 0.27
N SER A 274 10.31 -7.13 0.57
CA SER A 274 9.95 -6.65 1.90
C SER A 274 8.62 -7.21 2.40
N LEU A 275 8.36 -7.10 3.70
CA LEU A 275 7.07 -7.42 4.34
C LEU A 275 6.28 -6.12 4.54
N ASN A 276 5.02 -6.11 4.12
CA ASN A 276 4.11 -4.96 4.20
C ASN A 276 2.70 -5.41 4.59
N THR A 277 1.85 -4.45 4.94
CA THR A 277 0.48 -4.77 5.40
C THR A 277 -0.55 -4.80 4.30
N ASP A 278 -0.49 -3.90 3.32
CA ASP A 278 -1.57 -3.61 2.36
C ASP A 278 -2.73 -2.80 2.97
N ASP A 279 -3.88 -3.42 3.28
CA ASP A 279 -5.08 -2.77 3.83
C ASP A 279 -5.38 -3.20 5.29
N PRO A 280 -4.63 -2.73 6.30
CA PRO A 280 -4.70 -3.27 7.67
C PRO A 280 -6.10 -3.36 8.29
N ALA A 281 -6.91 -2.30 8.17
CA ALA A 281 -8.28 -2.29 8.72
C ALA A 281 -9.21 -3.27 8.00
N VAL A 282 -9.10 -3.38 6.67
CA VAL A 282 -9.88 -4.34 5.88
C VAL A 282 -9.47 -5.77 6.20
N GLN A 283 -8.19 -6.02 6.48
CA GLN A 283 -7.69 -7.37 6.66
C GLN A 283 -7.76 -7.86 8.11
N GLY A 284 -7.91 -6.94 9.07
CA GLY A 284 -7.93 -7.25 10.49
C GLY A 284 -6.55 -7.62 11.05
N VAL A 285 -5.48 -7.22 10.37
CA VAL A 285 -4.09 -7.47 10.74
C VAL A 285 -3.26 -6.19 10.52
N ASP A 286 -2.11 -6.09 11.18
CA ASP A 286 -1.13 -5.02 10.94
C ASP A 286 0.29 -5.63 10.99
N ILE A 287 1.33 -4.83 10.81
CA ILE A 287 2.70 -5.28 10.50
C ILE A 287 3.26 -6.25 11.56
N ILE A 288 2.85 -6.11 12.82
CA ILE A 288 3.26 -7.03 13.88
C ILE A 288 2.77 -8.46 13.59
N HIS A 289 1.53 -8.62 13.11
CA HIS A 289 0.99 -9.92 12.72
C HIS A 289 1.78 -10.51 11.55
N GLU A 290 2.06 -9.70 10.52
CA GLU A 290 2.79 -10.14 9.33
C GLU A 290 4.16 -10.74 9.70
N TYR A 291 4.87 -10.11 10.66
CA TYR A 291 6.19 -10.56 11.10
C TYR A 291 6.19 -11.76 12.08
N HIS A 292 5.12 -11.92 12.87
CA HIS A 292 5.07 -12.93 13.95
C HIS A 292 4.25 -14.16 13.59
N VAL A 293 3.30 -14.04 12.68
CA VAL A 293 2.37 -15.11 12.28
C VAL A 293 2.54 -15.43 10.81
N ALA A 294 2.31 -14.46 9.92
CA ALA A 294 2.26 -14.74 8.48
C ALA A 294 3.62 -15.17 7.91
N ALA A 295 4.70 -14.45 8.21
CA ALA A 295 6.03 -14.76 7.67
C ALA A 295 6.58 -16.12 8.14
N PRO A 296 6.47 -16.52 9.43
CA PRO A 296 6.79 -17.89 9.85
C PRO A 296 5.90 -18.95 9.20
N ALA A 297 4.60 -18.68 9.02
CA ALA A 297 3.68 -19.59 8.32
C ALA A 297 4.01 -19.72 6.82
N ALA A 298 4.61 -18.70 6.22
CA ALA A 298 5.19 -18.74 4.88
C ALA A 298 6.56 -19.44 4.80
N GLY A 299 7.01 -20.05 5.90
CA GLY A 299 8.21 -20.88 5.93
C GLY A 299 9.53 -20.10 5.94
N LEU A 300 9.49 -18.78 6.21
CA LEU A 300 10.70 -17.96 6.34
C LEU A 300 11.44 -18.29 7.64
N SER A 301 12.77 -18.38 7.53
CA SER A 301 13.66 -18.43 8.68
C SER A 301 13.73 -17.07 9.40
N ARG A 302 14.31 -17.05 10.61
CA ARG A 302 14.56 -15.80 11.33
C ARG A 302 15.48 -14.84 10.56
N GLU A 303 16.47 -15.39 9.85
CA GLU A 303 17.40 -14.62 9.02
C GLU A 303 16.69 -14.03 7.79
N GLN A 304 15.81 -14.81 7.16
CA GLN A 304 15.00 -14.34 6.02
C GLN A 304 14.02 -13.23 6.44
N ILE A 305 13.35 -13.36 7.59
CA ILE A 305 12.47 -12.29 8.12
C ILE A 305 13.27 -11.01 8.40
N ARG A 306 14.47 -11.15 8.98
CA ARG A 306 15.37 -10.02 9.21
C ARG A 306 15.83 -9.39 7.90
N GLN A 307 16.14 -10.20 6.88
CA GLN A 307 16.52 -9.71 5.56
C GLN A 307 15.36 -8.94 4.90
N ALA A 308 14.12 -9.41 5.01
CA ALA A 308 12.95 -8.69 4.51
C ALA A 308 12.76 -7.33 5.21
N GLN A 309 13.04 -7.24 6.51
CA GLN A 309 13.04 -5.97 7.26
C GLN A 309 14.11 -5.00 6.74
N ILE A 310 15.32 -5.49 6.49
CA ILE A 310 16.42 -4.68 5.90
C ILE A 310 16.02 -4.18 4.50
N ASN A 311 15.47 -5.08 3.69
CA ASN A 311 15.04 -4.79 2.33
C ASN A 311 13.97 -3.69 2.29
N GLY A 312 13.02 -3.67 3.23
CA GLY A 312 11.99 -2.63 3.33
C GLY A 312 12.57 -1.21 3.39
N LEU A 313 13.61 -1.00 4.19
CA LEU A 313 14.32 0.28 4.21
C LEU A 313 15.20 0.51 2.96
N GLU A 314 15.81 -0.55 2.44
CA GLU A 314 16.69 -0.45 1.26
C GLU A 314 15.91 0.00 0.01
N ILE A 315 14.67 -0.47 -0.15
CA ILE A 315 13.78 -0.11 -1.27
C ILE A 315 12.88 1.09 -0.97
N ALA A 316 12.95 1.69 0.22
CA ALA A 316 12.20 2.91 0.51
C ALA A 316 12.59 4.04 -0.45
N PHE A 317 11.61 4.87 -0.85
CA PHE A 317 11.83 6.07 -1.66
C PHE A 317 12.34 7.22 -0.78
N LEU A 318 13.52 6.99 -0.24
CA LEU A 318 14.30 7.90 0.59
C LEU A 318 15.70 8.04 0.00
N SER A 319 16.30 9.21 0.23
CA SER A 319 17.72 9.40 -0.04
C SER A 319 18.57 8.50 0.85
N ASP A 320 19.80 8.21 0.40
CA ASP A 320 20.77 7.43 1.20
C ASP A 320 21.04 8.06 2.57
N SER A 321 20.99 9.39 2.66
CA SER A 321 21.16 10.12 3.92
C SER A 321 20.01 9.87 4.88
N GLU A 322 18.77 9.88 4.40
CA GLU A 322 17.59 9.61 5.23
C GLU A 322 17.56 8.15 5.69
N LYS A 323 17.86 7.20 4.79
CA LYS A 323 18.01 5.77 5.14
C LYS A 323 19.08 5.56 6.21
N ARG A 324 20.22 6.25 6.10
CA ARG A 324 21.29 6.21 7.10
C ARG A 324 20.84 6.80 8.44
N ALA A 325 20.16 7.93 8.45
CA ALA A 325 19.67 8.57 9.67
C ALA A 325 18.69 7.65 10.43
N LEU A 326 17.80 6.95 9.73
CA LEU A 326 16.90 5.96 10.34
C LEU A 326 17.69 4.80 10.97
N ARG A 327 18.67 4.25 10.27
CA ARG A 327 19.54 3.17 10.79
C ARG A 327 20.26 3.61 12.06
N GLU A 328 20.86 4.80 12.06
CA GLU A 328 21.59 5.34 13.22
C GLU A 328 20.65 5.63 14.40
N LYS A 329 19.45 6.18 14.16
CA LYS A 329 18.44 6.45 15.20
C LYS A 329 18.01 5.18 15.93
N VAL A 330 17.75 4.11 15.19
CA VAL A 330 17.23 2.86 15.77
C VAL A 330 18.35 2.02 16.42
N ALA A 331 19.56 2.03 15.86
CA ALA A 331 20.70 1.34 16.48
C ALA A 331 21.16 1.97 17.81
N ALA A 332 20.81 3.23 18.06
CA ALA A 332 21.16 3.96 19.28
C ALA A 332 20.09 3.90 20.39
N ALA A 333 18.90 3.37 20.10
CA ALA A 333 17.77 3.24 21.03
C ALA A 333 17.86 1.93 21.85
#